data_AF-A0A6L9G8A3-F1
#
_entry.id   AF-A0A6L9G8A3-F1
#
_cell.length_a   1.000
_cell.length_b   1.000
_cell.length_c   1.000
_cell.angle_alpha   90.00
_cell.angle_beta   90.00
_cell.angle_gamma   90.00
#
_symmetry.space_group_name_H-M   'P 1'
#
loop_
_entity.id
_entity.type
_entity.pdbx_description
1 polymer ?
#
loop_
_entity_poly.entity_id
_entity_poly.type
_entity_poly.pdbx_seq_one_letter_code
_entity_poly.pdbx_strand_id
1 'polypeptide(L)'
;YEVLELLLFRAIPRQDVKPLARRLIQHFGDFNRVISAMPSRLQDVTGVGPAVITEFKIVEAAAQRLARARVMNRPVLSGWQALLDYCHTAMAHAETEQFRTLYLDRKNNLIADEEQARGTVDHVPVYPREIM
;
A
#
# COMPACT_ATOMS: atom_id res chain seq x y z
N TYR A 1 -9.86 -14.38 -4.74
CA TYR A 1 -10.25 -15.35 -3.70
C TYR A 1 -9.22 -16.45 -3.59
N GLU A 2 -8.91 -17.16 -4.68
CA GLU A 2 -7.91 -18.24 -4.71
C GLU A 2 -6.50 -17.80 -4.28
N VAL A 3 -6.04 -16.61 -4.71
CA VAL A 3 -4.74 -16.06 -4.30
C VAL A 3 -4.65 -15.84 -2.79
N LEU A 4 -5.74 -15.43 -2.15
CA LEU A 4 -5.76 -15.21 -0.69
C LEU A 4 -5.59 -16.53 0.07
N GLU A 5 -6.23 -17.59 -0.41
CA GLU A 5 -6.10 -18.94 0.16
C GLU A 5 -4.65 -19.43 0.09
N LEU A 6 -3.97 -19.20 -1.03
CA LEU A 6 -2.55 -19.56 -1.20
C LEU A 6 -1.62 -18.84 -0.21
N LEU A 7 -1.87 -17.56 0.05
CA LEU A 7 -1.13 -16.82 1.07
C LEU A 7 -1.40 -17.37 2.48
N LEU A 8 -2.67 -17.64 2.78
CA LEU A 8 -3.06 -18.19 4.08
C LEU A 8 -2.47 -19.59 4.32
N PHE A 9 -2.34 -20.43 3.29
CA PHE A 9 -1.69 -21.74 3.44
C PHE A 9 -0.21 -21.64 3.83
N ARG A 10 0.49 -20.59 3.41
CA ARG A 10 1.87 -20.34 3.81
C ARG A 10 1.97 -19.90 5.27
N ALA A 11 0.99 -19.11 5.73
CA ALA A 11 0.95 -18.58 7.10
C ALA A 11 0.35 -19.56 8.13
N ILE A 12 -0.59 -20.41 7.72
CA ILE A 12 -1.31 -21.35 8.57
C ILE A 12 -1.19 -22.77 7.97
N PRO A 13 -0.16 -23.54 8.34
CA PRO A 13 0.04 -24.87 7.80
C PRO A 13 -1.04 -25.85 8.27
N ARG A 14 -1.50 -26.72 7.37
CA ARG A 14 -2.37 -27.88 7.66
C ARG A 14 -3.75 -27.56 8.25
N GLN A 15 -4.32 -26.39 7.95
CA GLN A 15 -5.69 -26.03 8.34
C GLN A 15 -6.54 -25.66 7.12
N ASP A 16 -7.86 -25.76 7.25
CA ASP A 16 -8.77 -25.24 6.24
C ASP A 16 -8.82 -23.70 6.31
N VAL A 17 -8.21 -23.06 5.31
CA VAL A 17 -8.12 -21.59 5.21
C VAL A 17 -9.31 -20.96 4.48
N LYS A 18 -10.17 -21.75 3.83
CA LYS A 18 -11.31 -21.22 3.06
C LYS A 18 -12.28 -20.41 3.91
N PRO A 19 -12.66 -20.85 5.13
CA PRO A 19 -13.53 -20.05 5.99
C PRO A 19 -12.91 -18.72 6.39
N LEU A 20 -11.59 -18.71 6.64
CA LEU A 20 -10.86 -17.48 7.00
C LEU A 20 -10.75 -16.52 5.81
N ALA A 21 -10.39 -17.03 4.63
CA ALA A 21 -10.35 -16.23 3.40
C ALA A 21 -11.71 -15.58 3.13
N ARG A 22 -12.80 -16.32 3.34
CA ARG A 22 -14.17 -15.79 3.20
C ARG A 22 -14.48 -14.68 4.19
N ARG A 23 -14.16 -14.87 5.47
CA ARG A 23 -14.38 -13.83 6.50
C ARG A 23 -13.59 -12.56 6.17
N LEU A 24 -12.33 -12.70 5.76
CA LEU A 24 -11.48 -11.57 5.39
C LEU A 24 -12.07 -10.78 4.21
N ILE A 25 -12.45 -11.46 3.14
CA ILE A 25 -13.06 -10.80 1.98
C ILE A 25 -14.42 -10.17 2.34
N GLN A 26 -15.23 -10.82 3.17
CA GLN A 26 -16.50 -10.23 3.60
C GLN A 26 -16.31 -9.00 4.50
N HIS A 27 -15.29 -8.98 5.35
CA HIS A 27 -15.01 -7.89 6.26
C HIS A 27 -14.36 -6.68 5.56
N PHE A 28 -13.38 -6.93 4.69
CA PHE A 28 -12.60 -5.87 4.03
C PHE A 28 -13.06 -5.57 2.60
N GLY A 29 -13.86 -6.43 1.99
CA GLY A 29 -14.47 -6.27 0.66
C GLY A 29 -13.69 -6.98 -0.46
N ASP A 30 -12.38 -6.72 -0.58
CA ASP A 30 -11.56 -7.28 -1.65
C ASP A 30 -10.14 -7.67 -1.18
N PHE A 31 -9.40 -8.35 -2.05
CA PHE A 31 -8.06 -8.85 -1.74
C PHE A 31 -7.07 -7.73 -1.41
N ASN A 32 -7.09 -6.62 -2.15
CA ASN A 32 -6.15 -5.53 -1.95
C ASN A 32 -6.38 -4.88 -0.59
N ARG A 33 -7.65 -4.65 -0.22
CA ARG A 33 -8.04 -4.14 1.09
C ARG A 33 -7.64 -5.08 2.23
N VAL A 34 -7.70 -6.39 2.04
CA VAL A 34 -7.22 -7.37 3.04
C VAL A 34 -5.72 -7.23 3.26
N ILE A 35 -4.89 -7.23 2.20
CA ILE A 35 -3.43 -7.19 2.36
C ILE A 35 -2.93 -5.84 2.85
N SER A 36 -3.62 -4.75 2.50
CA SER A 36 -3.24 -3.38 2.89
C SER A 36 -3.82 -2.95 4.24
N ALA A 37 -4.78 -3.67 4.82
CA ALA A 37 -5.40 -3.32 6.10
C ALA A 37 -4.38 -3.17 7.23
N MET A 38 -4.61 -2.22 8.15
CA MET A 38 -3.74 -2.06 9.32
C MET A 38 -3.67 -3.35 10.16
N PRO A 39 -2.50 -3.66 10.76
CA PRO A 39 -2.35 -4.85 11.63
C PRO A 39 -3.39 -4.94 12.75
N SER A 40 -3.77 -3.81 13.35
CA SER A 40 -4.82 -3.75 14.38
C SER A 40 -6.16 -4.25 13.87
N ARG A 41 -6.60 -3.77 12.70
CA ARG A 41 -7.86 -4.21 12.08
C ARG A 41 -7.84 -5.67 11.65
N LEU A 42 -6.68 -6.16 11.23
CA LEU A 42 -6.51 -7.57 10.90
C LEU A 42 -6.67 -8.47 12.14
N GLN A 43 -6.21 -8.03 13.31
CA GLN A 43 -6.36 -8.76 14.58
C GLN A 43 -7.82 -8.89 15.04
N ASP A 44 -8.70 -7.98 14.62
CA ASP A 44 -10.13 -8.06 14.95
C ASP A 44 -10.83 -9.26 14.28
N VAL A 45 -10.23 -9.84 13.24
CA VAL A 45 -10.80 -11.00 12.53
C VAL A 45 -10.36 -12.30 13.17
N THR A 46 -11.34 -13.06 13.69
CA THR A 46 -11.07 -14.37 14.31
C THR A 46 -10.35 -15.33 13.36
N GLY A 47 -9.22 -15.86 13.82
CA GLY A 47 -8.33 -16.75 13.07
C GLY A 47 -7.15 -16.04 12.40
N VAL A 48 -7.06 -14.71 12.50
CA VAL A 48 -5.87 -13.97 12.06
C VAL A 48 -4.86 -13.91 13.21
N GLY A 49 -3.73 -14.57 13.02
CA GLY A 49 -2.58 -14.51 13.92
C GLY A 49 -1.44 -13.65 13.37
N PRO A 50 -0.37 -13.46 14.16
CA PRO A 50 0.80 -12.67 13.76
C PRO A 50 1.48 -13.18 12.47
N ALA A 51 1.44 -14.49 12.22
CA ALA A 51 1.97 -15.09 10.99
C ALA A 51 1.20 -14.64 9.73
N VAL A 52 -0.14 -14.60 9.82
CA VAL A 52 -1.01 -14.13 8.72
C VAL A 52 -0.78 -12.66 8.43
N ILE A 53 -0.69 -11.85 9.49
CA ILE A 53 -0.42 -10.41 9.38
C ILE A 53 0.93 -10.20 8.69
N THR A 54 1.97 -10.91 9.14
CA THR A 54 3.31 -10.81 8.56
C THR A 54 3.30 -11.17 7.07
N GLU A 55 2.65 -12.28 6.69
CA GLU A 55 2.55 -12.70 5.28
C GLU A 55 1.87 -11.63 4.42
N PHE A 56 0.76 -11.05 4.90
CA PHE A 56 0.07 -9.98 4.19
C PHE A 56 0.93 -8.73 4.03
N LYS A 57 1.67 -8.34 5.08
CA LYS A 57 2.55 -7.17 5.04
C LYS A 57 3.76 -7.37 4.13
N ILE A 58 4.27 -8.59 4.02
CA ILE A 58 5.30 -8.94 3.03
C ILE A 58 4.77 -8.75 1.60
N VAL A 59 3.57 -9.24 1.32
CA VAL A 59 2.94 -9.12 0.00
C VAL A 59 2.62 -7.66 -0.33
N GLU A 60 2.10 -6.90 0.63
CA GLU A 60 1.87 -5.46 0.48
C GLU A 60 3.17 -4.72 0.15
N ALA A 61 4.24 -4.95 0.91
CA ALA A 61 5.54 -4.31 0.68
C ALA A 61 6.12 -4.68 -0.70
N ALA A 62 5.96 -5.94 -1.13
CA ALA A 62 6.38 -6.38 -2.46
C ALA A 62 5.58 -5.67 -3.57
N ALA A 63 4.26 -5.55 -3.41
CA ALA A 63 3.39 -4.85 -4.34
C ALA A 63 3.74 -3.35 -4.43
N GLN A 64 3.95 -2.69 -3.29
CA GLN A 64 4.41 -1.30 -3.24
C GLN A 64 5.77 -1.12 -3.94
N ARG A 65 6.71 -2.05 -3.74
CA ARG A 65 8.02 -1.99 -4.39
C ARG A 65 7.92 -2.20 -5.91
N LEU A 66 7.06 -3.09 -6.37
CA LEU A 66 6.79 -3.30 -7.80
C LEU A 66 6.12 -2.07 -8.43
N ALA A 67 5.15 -1.47 -7.75
CA ALA A 67 4.48 -0.26 -8.19
C ALA A 67 5.47 0.91 -8.32
N ARG A 68 6.31 1.13 -7.31
CA ARG A 68 7.41 2.11 -7.36
C ARG A 68 8.36 1.84 -8.52
N ALA A 69 8.80 0.59 -8.72
CA ALA A 69 9.73 0.24 -9.81
C ALA A 69 9.15 0.51 -11.21
N ARG A 70 7.83 0.36 -11.41
CA ARG A 70 7.17 0.69 -12.68
C ARG A 70 7.17 2.19 -12.99
N VAL A 71 7.26 3.02 -11.95
CA VAL A 71 7.18 4.47 -12.04
C VAL A 71 8.58 5.07 -12.21
N MET A 72 9.58 4.53 -11.50
CA MET A 72 10.97 5.02 -11.51
C MET A 72 11.68 4.93 -12.87
N ASN A 73 11.15 4.16 -13.83
CA ASN A 73 11.75 3.96 -15.16
C ASN A 73 10.83 4.38 -16.32
N ARG A 74 9.80 5.20 -16.04
CA ARG A 74 8.94 5.78 -17.06
C ARG A 74 8.89 7.30 -16.88
N PRO A 75 8.70 8.08 -17.95
CA PRO A 75 8.33 9.47 -17.81
C PRO A 75 6.99 9.51 -17.08
N VAL A 76 7.02 9.91 -15.81
CA VAL A 76 5.83 9.99 -14.96
C VAL A 76 4.93 11.12 -15.43
N LEU A 77 5.51 12.12 -16.10
CA LEU A 77 4.79 13.26 -16.68
C LEU A 77 4.81 13.24 -18.21
N SER A 78 4.27 12.20 -18.85
CA SER A 78 3.73 12.40 -20.20
C SER A 78 2.51 13.35 -20.19
N GLY A 79 1.94 13.64 -19.01
CA GLY A 79 0.93 14.67 -18.76
C GLY A 79 0.45 14.68 -17.30
N TRP A 80 -0.41 15.65 -16.96
CA TRP A 80 -1.00 15.81 -15.62
C TRP A 80 -1.78 14.58 -15.13
N GLN A 81 -2.45 13.88 -16.05
CA GLN A 81 -3.21 12.67 -15.72
C GLN A 81 -2.33 11.52 -15.23
N ALA A 82 -1.16 11.31 -15.86
CA ALA A 82 -0.24 10.25 -15.46
C ALA A 82 0.35 10.49 -14.05
N LEU A 83 0.55 11.76 -13.69
CA LEU A 83 0.93 12.16 -12.33
C LEU A 83 -0.19 11.84 -11.33
N LEU A 84 -1.43 12.19 -11.66
CA LEU A 84 -2.58 11.92 -10.80
C LEU A 84 -2.78 10.41 -10.62
N ASP A 85 -2.70 9.62 -11.69
CA ASP A 85 -2.82 8.16 -11.64
C ASP A 85 -1.70 7.53 -10.79
N TYR A 86 -0.48 8.07 -10.88
CA TYR A 86 0.62 7.68 -10.02
C TYR A 86 0.35 8.01 -8.56
N CYS A 87 -0.02 9.25 -8.26
CA CYS A 87 -0.38 9.71 -6.91
C CYS A 87 -1.51 8.87 -6.32
N HIS A 88 -2.57 8.61 -7.10
CA HIS A 88 -3.65 7.72 -6.72
C HIS A 88 -3.13 6.32 -6.41
N THR A 89 -2.31 5.72 -7.27
CA THR A 89 -1.79 4.36 -7.02
C THR A 89 -0.88 4.30 -5.80
N ALA A 90 -0.02 5.29 -5.62
CA ALA A 90 0.92 5.35 -4.49
C ALA A 90 0.23 5.62 -3.15
N MET A 91 -0.90 6.33 -3.16
CA MET A 91 -1.63 6.76 -1.95
C MET A 91 -2.97 6.05 -1.73
N ALA A 92 -3.45 5.21 -2.67
CA ALA A 92 -4.78 4.56 -2.62
C ALA A 92 -5.05 3.70 -1.38
N HIS A 93 -4.01 3.29 -0.66
CA HIS A 93 -4.12 2.45 0.53
C HIS A 93 -3.68 3.16 1.82
N ALA A 94 -3.35 4.45 1.75
CA ALA A 94 -3.01 5.23 2.94
C ALA A 94 -4.30 5.71 3.64
N GLU A 95 -4.47 5.36 4.92
CA GLU A 95 -5.61 5.82 5.74
C GLU A 95 -5.48 7.30 6.19
N THR A 96 -4.36 7.96 5.85
CA THR A 96 -4.02 9.32 6.27
C THR A 96 -3.53 10.16 5.10
N GLU A 97 -3.79 11.47 5.13
CA GLU A 97 -3.24 12.41 4.15
C GLU A 97 -1.70 12.42 4.19
N GLN A 98 -1.08 12.39 3.01
CA GLN A 98 0.37 12.38 2.83
C GLN A 98 0.79 13.57 1.99
N PHE A 99 1.78 14.33 2.47
CA PHE A 99 2.46 15.32 1.66
C PHE A 99 3.72 14.70 1.06
N ARG A 100 3.78 14.63 -0.27
CA ARG A 100 4.84 13.92 -1.00
C ARG A 100 5.57 14.87 -1.94
N THR A 101 6.89 14.86 -1.88
CA THR A 101 7.76 15.57 -2.82
C THR A 101 8.27 14.60 -3.86
N LEU A 102 7.99 14.90 -5.13
CA LEU A 102 8.42 14.12 -6.27
C LEU A 102 9.60 14.84 -6.95
N TYR A 103 10.77 14.21 -6.94
CA TYR A 103 11.94 14.69 -7.65
C TYR A 103 11.95 14.11 -9.05
N LEU A 104 12.08 14.98 -10.05
CA LEU A 104 11.98 14.62 -11.46
C LEU A 104 13.24 15.04 -12.21
N ASP A 105 13.65 14.25 -13.20
CA ASP A 105 14.73 14.62 -14.11
C ASP A 105 14.24 15.57 -15.21
N ARG A 106 15.15 16.07 -16.05
CA ARG A 106 14.80 16.97 -17.18
C ARG A 106 13.89 16.35 -18.23
N LYS A 107 13.67 15.04 -18.19
CA LYS A 107 12.75 14.29 -19.07
C LYS A 107 11.47 13.88 -18.33
N ASN A 108 11.22 14.45 -17.14
CA ASN A 108 10.10 14.14 -16.27
C ASN A 108 10.04 12.68 -15.79
N ASN A 109 11.17 11.99 -15.71
CA ASN A 109 11.25 10.70 -15.03
C ASN A 109 11.35 10.93 -13.53
N LEU A 110 10.63 10.12 -12.74
CA LEU A 110 10.71 10.19 -11.29
C LEU A 110 12.06 9.64 -10.81
N ILE A 111 12.85 10.53 -10.22
CA ILE A 111 14.14 10.24 -9.58
C ILE A 111 13.93 9.76 -8.15
N ALA A 112 13.02 10.40 -7.42
CA ALA A 112 12.75 10.05 -6.03
C ALA A 112 11.35 10.53 -5.63
N ASP A 113 10.77 9.83 -4.66
CA ASP A 113 9.45 10.08 -4.12
C ASP A 113 9.54 9.98 -2.60
N GLU A 114 9.56 11.15 -1.95
CA GLU A 114 9.74 11.30 -0.51
C GLU A 114 8.44 11.74 0.15
N GLU A 115 8.01 10.98 1.17
CA GLU A 115 6.93 11.39 2.08
C GLU A 115 7.53 12.39 3.09
N GLN A 116 7.32 13.68 2.87
CA GLN A 116 7.91 14.75 3.69
C GLN A 116 7.17 14.93 5.02
N ALA A 117 5.91 14.51 5.12
CA ALA A 117 5.15 14.49 6.36
C ALA A 117 3.97 13.48 6.31
N ARG A 118 3.63 12.93 7.47
CA ARG A 118 2.47 12.06 7.72
C ARG A 118 1.65 12.69 8.84
N GLY A 119 0.42 13.16 8.54
CA GLY A 119 -0.46 13.79 9.54
C GLY A 119 -1.74 13.00 9.78
N THR A 120 -2.47 13.35 10.83
CA THR A 120 -3.86 12.89 11.07
C THR A 120 -4.87 13.84 10.43
N VAL A 121 -6.11 13.39 10.29
CA VAL A 121 -7.23 13.92 9.47
C VAL A 121 -7.48 15.45 9.52
N ASP A 122 -6.96 16.20 10.49
CA ASP A 122 -7.26 17.63 10.64
C ASP A 122 -6.09 18.61 10.38
N HIS A 123 -4.84 18.17 10.26
CA HIS A 123 -3.73 19.08 9.90
C HIS A 123 -2.41 18.34 9.66
N VAL A 124 -1.67 18.71 8.60
CA VAL A 124 -0.25 18.38 8.42
C VAL A 124 0.58 19.65 8.64
N PRO A 125 1.30 19.81 9.78
CA PRO A 125 2.16 20.98 9.96
C PRO A 125 3.34 20.92 8.98
N VAL A 126 3.29 21.80 7.97
CA VAL A 126 4.38 22.00 7.01
C VAL A 126 5.33 23.06 7.56
N TYR A 127 6.58 22.69 7.80
CA TYR A 127 7.67 23.65 7.96
C TYR A 127 8.41 23.72 6.63
N PRO A 128 8.17 24.75 5.79
CA PRO A 128 8.91 24.90 4.56
C PRO A 128 10.39 25.07 4.90
N ARG A 129 11.24 24.18 4.38
CA ARG A 129 12.67 24.44 4.27
C ARG A 129 12.93 25.01 2.88
N GLU A 130 13.69 26.09 2.80
CA GLU A 130 14.18 26.62 1.54
C GLU A 130 14.97 25.53 0.82
N ILE A 131 14.59 25.27 -0.43
CA ILE A 131 15.33 24.42 -1.35
C ILE A 131 16.22 25.37 -2.15
N MET A 132 17.53 25.35 -1.89
CA MET A 132 18.55 26.00 -2.74
C MET A 132 19.01 25.06 -3.84
#